data_AF-A0A922IFS2-F1
#
_entry.id   AF-A0A922IFS2-F1
#
_cell.length_a   1.000
_cell.length_b   1.000
_cell.length_c   1.000
_cell.angle_alpha   90.00
_cell.angle_beta   90.00
_cell.angle_gamma   90.00
#
_symmetry.space_group_name_H-M   'P 1'
#
loop_
_entity.id
_entity.type
_entity.pdbx_description
1 polymer ?
#
loop_
_entity_poly.entity_id
_entity_poly.type
_entity_poly.pdbx_seq_one_letter_code
_entity_poly.pdbx_strand_id
1 'polypeptide(L)'
;MDDDGYNDEIEMKAISVKNQMILYESLLNLRMKIQKLLTLSNRLPLDLSILNDEQNQEMKNQSMKGIQKLQNLFIEIEDLICHYGDDDPSFDRKKRKASDQMQFEQILSKRFCTLKEYYPTIIDEWHDKTKFVHTNVNLKKFNSFDIRPSKIIDKILMDKDRLINRTKIQRSQYQIIGDEIDDDDDDGGGGQRRQDIFDDDDFYQSLLRQIIDNKTSNASSQDGSSSSSLNKIIEIQRLRSKSKKSIDTKASKGRKIRYDVHEKLVNFMAPIDRTTMEDEAKNDLFKSVFVNSVI
;
A
#
# COMPACT_ATOMS: atom_id res chain seq x y z
N MET A 1 -23.19 1.00 -51.85
CA MET A 1 -21.78 1.43 -51.92
C MET A 1 -21.54 2.30 -50.69
N ASP A 2 -21.44 1.67 -49.52
CA ASP A 2 -21.21 2.33 -48.22
C ASP A 2 -20.32 1.44 -47.31
N ASP A 3 -19.55 0.53 -47.92
CA ASP A 3 -18.75 -0.49 -47.20
C ASP A 3 -17.36 0.05 -46.81
N ASP A 4 -16.82 0.98 -47.62
CA ASP A 4 -15.49 1.59 -47.38
C ASP A 4 -15.48 2.49 -46.14
N GLY A 5 -16.50 3.33 -45.95
CA GLY A 5 -16.57 4.24 -44.79
C GLY A 5 -16.78 3.52 -43.45
N TYR A 6 -17.41 2.35 -43.45
CA TYR A 6 -17.58 1.52 -42.25
C TYR A 6 -16.27 0.83 -41.84
N ASN A 7 -15.50 0.35 -42.81
CA ASN A 7 -14.18 -0.23 -42.56
C ASN A 7 -13.19 0.82 -42.04
N ASP A 8 -13.22 2.05 -42.58
CA ASP A 8 -12.40 3.16 -42.10
C ASP A 8 -12.71 3.51 -40.63
N GLU A 9 -13.99 3.53 -40.24
CA GLU A 9 -14.39 3.80 -38.85
C GLU A 9 -13.91 2.71 -37.88
N ILE A 10 -14.00 1.44 -38.28
CA ILE A 10 -13.50 0.31 -37.50
C ILE A 10 -11.97 0.38 -37.35
N GLU A 11 -11.26 0.68 -38.43
CA GLU A 11 -9.80 0.81 -38.42
C GLU A 11 -9.36 1.92 -37.47
N MET A 12 -10.00 3.10 -37.54
CA MET A 12 -9.71 4.22 -36.65
C MET A 12 -9.99 3.90 -35.18
N LYS A 13 -11.08 3.17 -34.88
CA LYS A 13 -11.36 2.68 -33.53
C LYS A 13 -10.29 1.70 -33.05
N ALA A 14 -9.86 0.77 -33.90
CA ALA A 14 -8.82 -0.21 -33.56
C ALA A 14 -7.48 0.47 -33.26
N ILE A 15 -7.07 1.46 -34.07
CA ILE A 15 -5.88 2.27 -33.84
C ILE A 15 -5.99 3.04 -32.52
N SER A 16 -7.15 3.63 -32.25
CA SER A 16 -7.40 4.39 -31.01
C SER A 16 -7.28 3.50 -29.77
N VAL A 17 -7.89 2.31 -29.79
CA VAL A 17 -7.78 1.33 -28.69
C VAL A 17 -6.34 0.90 -28.49
N LYS A 18 -5.60 0.62 -29.57
CA LYS A 18 -4.17 0.27 -29.48
C LYS A 18 -3.34 1.38 -28.83
N ASN A 19 -3.59 2.64 -29.20
CA ASN A 19 -2.90 3.79 -28.61
C ASN A 19 -3.25 3.97 -27.12
N GLN A 20 -4.52 3.79 -26.75
CA GLN A 20 -4.94 3.81 -25.34
C GLN A 20 -4.24 2.73 -24.51
N MET A 21 -4.10 1.51 -25.04
CA MET A 21 -3.36 0.43 -24.37
C MET A 21 -1.88 0.78 -24.17
N ILE A 22 -1.20 1.31 -25.20
CA ILE A 22 0.19 1.75 -25.10
C ILE A 22 0.36 2.85 -24.04
N LEU A 23 -0.56 3.82 -24.01
CA LEU A 23 -0.54 4.89 -23.02
C LEU A 23 -0.72 4.32 -21.60
N TYR A 24 -1.71 3.44 -21.41
CA TYR A 24 -1.95 2.78 -20.13
C TYR A 24 -0.73 2.00 -19.65
N GLU A 25 -0.10 1.20 -20.50
CA GLU A 25 1.13 0.47 -20.17
C GLU A 25 2.28 1.41 -19.80
N SER A 26 2.40 2.55 -20.49
CA SER A 26 3.43 3.56 -20.21
C SER A 26 3.23 4.20 -18.84
N LEU A 27 1.99 4.58 -18.50
CA LEU A 27 1.62 5.12 -17.19
C LEU A 27 1.82 4.10 -16.07
N LEU A 28 1.48 2.84 -16.34
CA LEU A 28 1.66 1.74 -15.39
C LEU A 28 3.14 1.48 -15.09
N ASN A 29 3.99 1.45 -16.13
CA ASN A 29 5.44 1.34 -15.98
C ASN A 29 6.04 2.52 -15.20
N LEU A 30 5.60 3.74 -15.50
CA LEU A 30 5.96 4.95 -14.77
C LEU A 30 5.60 4.80 -13.28
N ARG A 31 4.38 4.37 -12.96
CA ARG A 31 3.95 4.11 -11.58
C ARG A 31 4.84 3.06 -10.90
N MET A 32 5.22 1.99 -11.59
CA MET A 32 6.14 0.98 -11.05
C MET A 32 7.52 1.56 -10.71
N LYS A 33 8.05 2.46 -11.55
CA LYS A 33 9.34 3.13 -11.32
C LYS A 33 9.30 4.09 -10.13
N ILE A 34 8.19 4.82 -9.96
CA ILE A 34 7.99 5.77 -8.85
C ILE A 34 7.94 5.06 -7.50
N GLN A 35 7.59 3.77 -7.43
CA GLN A 35 7.55 3.03 -6.16
C GLN A 35 8.86 3.13 -5.38
N LYS A 36 10.01 3.00 -6.05
CA LYS A 36 11.32 3.11 -5.41
C LYS A 36 11.57 4.51 -4.85
N LEU A 37 11.16 5.54 -5.58
CA LEU A 37 11.26 6.93 -5.14
C LEU A 37 10.42 7.14 -3.88
N LEU A 38 9.18 6.65 -3.85
CA LEU A 38 8.31 6.73 -2.68
C LEU A 38 8.93 6.06 -1.44
N THR A 39 9.46 4.84 -1.59
CA THR A 39 10.12 4.14 -0.48
C THR A 39 11.34 4.90 0.03
N LEU A 40 12.12 5.53 -0.85
CA LEU A 40 13.26 6.36 -0.45
C LEU A 40 12.81 7.67 0.22
N SER A 41 11.75 8.31 -0.28
CA SER A 41 11.18 9.52 0.32
C SER A 41 10.68 9.27 1.74
N ASN A 42 10.09 8.11 2.02
CA ASN A 42 9.65 7.74 3.36
C ASN A 42 10.79 7.52 4.36
N ARG A 43 12.07 7.52 3.93
CA ARG A 43 13.24 7.48 4.82
C ARG A 43 13.71 8.87 5.26
N LEU A 44 13.17 9.93 4.66
CA LEU A 44 13.53 11.29 5.02
C LEU A 44 12.92 11.64 6.40
N PRO A 45 13.63 12.42 7.23
CA PRO A 45 13.08 12.91 8.48
C PRO A 45 11.95 13.91 8.22
N LEU A 46 11.04 14.04 9.19
CA LEU A 46 10.03 15.09 9.19
C LEU A 46 10.68 16.48 9.20
N ASP A 47 11.72 16.66 10.02
CA ASP A 47 12.52 17.88 10.01
C ASP A 47 13.67 17.77 9.01
N LEU A 48 13.47 18.34 7.83
CA LEU A 48 14.49 18.41 6.78
C LEU A 48 15.67 19.32 7.14
N SER A 49 15.58 20.11 8.21
CA SER A 49 16.70 20.94 8.68
C SER A 49 17.92 20.10 9.08
N ILE A 50 17.67 18.87 9.57
CA ILE A 50 18.69 17.88 9.93
C ILE A 50 19.55 17.49 8.72
N LEU A 51 19.01 17.66 7.51
CA LEU A 51 19.69 17.36 6.24
C LEU A 51 20.39 18.59 5.61
N ASN A 52 20.37 19.75 6.27
CA ASN A 52 21.03 20.96 5.76
C ASN A 52 22.54 20.91 5.98
N ASP A 53 23.20 20.04 5.23
CA ASP A 53 24.65 20.03 5.07
C ASP A 53 25.02 20.76 3.78
N GLU A 54 26.03 21.64 3.81
CA GLU A 54 26.53 22.36 2.63
C GLU A 54 26.97 21.38 1.53
N GLN A 55 27.48 20.21 1.90
CA GLN A 55 27.87 19.16 0.96
C GLN A 55 26.68 18.57 0.18
N ASN A 56 25.46 18.64 0.72
CA ASN A 56 24.26 18.06 0.12
C ASN A 56 23.45 19.04 -0.74
N GLN A 57 23.82 20.34 -0.75
CA GLN A 57 23.07 21.38 -1.47
C GLN A 57 23.00 21.13 -2.98
N GLU A 58 24.09 20.66 -3.60
CA GLU A 58 24.09 20.35 -5.03
C GLU A 58 23.12 19.22 -5.36
N MET A 59 23.20 18.09 -4.63
CA MET A 59 22.30 16.95 -4.83
C MET A 59 20.83 17.31 -4.57
N LYS A 60 20.56 18.13 -3.56
CA LYS A 60 19.23 18.66 -3.26
C LYS A 60 18.69 19.49 -4.44
N ASN A 61 19.50 20.40 -4.96
CA ASN A 61 19.12 21.23 -6.11
C ASN A 61 18.88 20.40 -7.38
N GLN A 62 19.71 19.39 -7.64
CA GLN A 62 19.52 18.48 -8.76
C GLN A 62 18.22 17.65 -8.60
N SER A 63 17.96 17.14 -7.40
CA SER A 63 16.74 16.38 -7.09
C SER A 63 15.48 17.24 -7.25
N MET A 64 15.49 18.47 -6.73
CA MET A 64 14.38 19.42 -6.88
C MET A 64 14.10 19.76 -8.35
N LYS A 65 15.14 19.99 -9.16
CA LYS A 65 15.00 20.18 -10.61
C LYS A 65 14.40 18.94 -11.28
N GLY A 66 14.79 17.74 -10.86
CA GLY A 66 14.22 16.48 -11.34
C GLY A 66 12.74 16.33 -11.02
N ILE A 67 12.35 16.60 -9.77
CA ILE A 67 10.96 16.56 -9.30
C ILE A 67 10.10 17.57 -10.07
N GLN A 68 10.56 18.82 -10.21
CA GLN A 68 9.84 19.84 -10.98
C GLN A 68 9.63 19.43 -12.44
N LYS A 69 10.63 18.82 -13.09
CA LYS A 69 10.48 18.29 -14.45
C LYS A 69 9.43 17.17 -14.50
N LEU A 70 9.46 16.24 -13.54
CA LEU A 70 8.51 15.14 -13.46
C LEU A 70 7.07 15.63 -13.22
N GLN A 71 6.89 16.57 -12.30
CA GLN A 71 5.57 17.15 -12.02
C GLN A 71 5.01 17.90 -13.24
N ASN A 72 5.84 18.68 -13.93
CA ASN A 72 5.42 19.34 -15.18
C ASN A 72 5.07 18.32 -16.27
N LEU A 73 5.80 17.21 -16.38
CA LEU A 73 5.46 16.13 -17.31
C LEU A 73 4.08 15.51 -16.99
N PHE A 74 3.72 15.34 -15.71
CA PHE A 74 2.38 14.86 -15.35
C PHE A 74 1.29 15.85 -15.73
N ILE A 75 1.54 17.15 -15.51
CA ILE A 75 0.61 18.20 -15.95
C ILE A 75 0.41 18.14 -17.47
N GLU A 76 1.49 17.99 -18.24
CA GLU A 76 1.44 17.90 -19.70
C GLU A 76 0.71 16.64 -20.18
N ILE A 77 0.96 15.48 -19.56
CA ILE A 77 0.26 14.23 -19.89
C ILE A 77 -1.25 14.36 -19.61
N GLU A 78 -1.62 14.94 -18.48
CA GLU A 78 -3.03 15.12 -18.12
C GLU A 78 -3.71 16.15 -19.04
N ASP A 79 -3.02 17.23 -19.44
CA ASP A 79 -3.54 18.14 -20.47
C ASP A 79 -3.81 17.40 -21.79
N LEU A 80 -2.91 16.52 -22.23
CA LEU A 80 -3.10 15.72 -23.44
C LEU A 80 -4.27 14.74 -23.33
N ILE A 81 -4.50 14.16 -22.15
CA ILE A 81 -5.59 13.20 -21.92
C ILE A 81 -6.94 13.90 -21.83
N CYS A 82 -7.03 15.01 -21.09
CA CYS A 82 -8.29 15.69 -20.84
C CYS A 82 -8.81 16.50 -22.04
N HIS A 83 -7.94 16.92 -22.96
CA HIS A 83 -8.32 17.73 -24.13
C HIS A 83 -8.27 16.93 -25.44
N TYR A 84 -8.33 15.59 -25.36
CA TYR A 84 -8.41 14.75 -26.55
C TYR A 84 -9.80 14.87 -27.19
N GLY A 85 -9.92 15.75 -28.19
CA GLY A 85 -11.15 15.92 -28.98
C GLY A 85 -11.81 17.31 -28.89
N ASP A 86 -11.30 18.22 -28.05
CA ASP A 86 -11.72 19.63 -28.11
C ASP A 86 -10.93 20.34 -29.20
N ASP A 87 -11.52 20.45 -30.40
CA ASP A 87 -11.12 21.40 -31.43
C ASP A 87 -11.52 22.84 -31.03
N ASP A 88 -11.37 23.23 -29.75
CA ASP A 88 -11.62 24.61 -29.33
C ASP A 88 -10.39 25.48 -29.69
N PRO A 89 -10.48 26.37 -30.69
CA PRO A 89 -9.40 27.27 -31.06
C PRO A 89 -9.05 28.30 -29.97
N SER A 90 -9.85 28.42 -28.90
CA SER A 90 -9.53 29.25 -27.73
C SER A 90 -8.53 28.60 -26.77
N PHE A 91 -8.29 27.29 -26.90
CA PHE A 91 -7.38 26.56 -26.05
C PHE A 91 -5.93 26.82 -26.46
N ASP A 92 -5.36 27.87 -25.85
CA ASP A 92 -3.95 28.18 -25.95
C ASP A 92 -3.16 26.95 -25.45
N ARG A 93 -2.60 26.15 -26.37
CA ARG A 93 -1.67 25.01 -26.09
C ARG A 93 -0.36 25.48 -25.44
N LYS A 94 -0.36 26.65 -24.78
CA LYS A 94 0.73 27.11 -23.94
C LYS A 94 0.89 26.10 -22.83
N LYS A 95 2.00 25.34 -22.92
CA LYS A 95 2.51 24.47 -21.86
C LYS A 95 2.33 25.17 -20.52
N ARG A 96 1.34 24.74 -19.74
CA ARG A 96 1.15 25.24 -18.37
C ARG A 96 2.31 24.67 -17.56
N LYS A 97 3.32 25.51 -17.33
CA LYS A 97 4.42 25.19 -16.44
C LYS A 97 4.09 25.75 -15.08
N ALA A 98 4.03 24.89 -14.07
CA ALA A 98 4.02 25.36 -12.70
C ALA A 98 5.47 25.65 -12.27
N SER A 99 5.69 26.82 -11.67
CA SER A 99 7.01 27.27 -11.22
C SER A 99 7.31 26.89 -9.77
N ASP A 100 6.28 26.65 -8.96
CA ASP A 100 6.39 26.35 -7.54
C ASP A 100 5.38 25.29 -7.10
N GLN A 101 5.61 24.73 -5.90
CA GLN A 101 4.80 23.64 -5.33
C GLN A 101 3.33 24.03 -5.11
N MET A 102 3.06 25.29 -4.77
CA MET A 102 1.71 25.78 -4.49
C MET A 102 0.87 25.80 -5.77
N GLN A 103 1.47 26.23 -6.90
CA GLN A 103 0.82 26.16 -8.21
C GLN A 103 0.53 24.72 -8.63
N PHE A 104 1.44 23.77 -8.37
CA PHE A 104 1.18 22.36 -8.65
C PHE A 104 -0.04 21.84 -7.88
N GLU A 105 -0.12 22.10 -6.59
CA GLU A 105 -1.24 21.66 -5.76
C GLU A 105 -2.58 22.27 -6.20
N GLN A 106 -2.58 23.55 -6.55
CA GLN A 106 -3.78 24.23 -7.06
C GLN A 106 -4.25 23.65 -8.40
N ILE A 107 -3.31 23.41 -9.34
CA ILE A 107 -3.63 22.82 -10.64
C ILE A 107 -4.21 21.41 -10.45
N LEU A 108 -3.52 20.56 -9.69
CA LEU A 108 -3.96 19.18 -9.43
C LEU A 108 -5.32 19.14 -8.72
N SER A 109 -5.53 20.00 -7.72
CA SER A 109 -6.81 20.07 -7.01
C SER A 109 -7.95 20.50 -7.94
N LYS A 110 -7.74 21.53 -8.76
CA LYS A 110 -8.76 21.99 -9.72
C LYS A 110 -9.11 20.88 -10.72
N ARG A 111 -8.11 20.20 -11.27
CA ARG A 111 -8.31 19.11 -12.23
C ARG A 111 -9.00 17.91 -11.59
N PHE A 112 -8.61 17.55 -10.37
CA PHE A 112 -9.28 16.49 -9.62
C PHE A 112 -10.76 16.81 -9.39
N CYS A 113 -11.12 18.06 -9.06
CA CYS A 113 -12.52 18.47 -8.94
C CYS A 113 -13.28 18.27 -10.26
N THR A 114 -12.71 18.72 -11.38
CA THR A 114 -13.31 18.49 -12.71
C THR A 114 -13.45 16.99 -13.01
N LEU A 115 -12.39 16.21 -12.82
CA LEU A 115 -12.41 14.75 -12.99
C LEU A 115 -13.52 14.10 -12.16
N LYS A 116 -13.64 14.51 -10.89
CA LYS A 116 -14.61 13.98 -9.93
C LYS A 116 -16.05 14.15 -10.39
N GLU A 117 -16.35 15.22 -11.12
CA GLU A 117 -17.69 15.51 -11.62
C GLU A 117 -18.10 14.57 -12.77
N TYR A 118 -17.17 14.25 -13.69
CA TYR A 118 -17.51 13.50 -14.91
C TYR A 118 -17.16 12.00 -14.86
N TYR A 119 -16.16 11.57 -14.09
CA TYR A 119 -15.75 10.15 -14.12
C TYR A 119 -16.85 9.14 -13.75
N PRO A 120 -17.85 9.42 -12.88
CA PRO A 120 -18.85 8.42 -12.49
C PRO A 120 -19.71 7.96 -13.67
N THR A 121 -20.06 8.88 -14.58
CA THR A 121 -20.87 8.55 -15.76
C THR A 121 -20.07 7.69 -16.74
N ILE A 122 -18.82 8.08 -16.99
CA ILE A 122 -17.92 7.37 -17.91
C ILE A 122 -17.63 5.94 -17.41
N ILE A 123 -17.27 5.78 -16.13
CA ILE A 123 -16.92 4.46 -15.59
C ILE A 123 -18.11 3.50 -15.58
N ASP A 124 -19.31 4.01 -15.27
CA ASP A 124 -20.53 3.21 -15.27
C ASP A 124 -20.95 2.84 -16.71
N GLU A 125 -20.80 3.76 -17.67
CA GLU A 125 -21.07 3.48 -19.09
C GLU A 125 -20.15 2.36 -19.62
N TRP A 126 -18.85 2.44 -19.35
CA TRP A 126 -17.90 1.40 -19.75
C TRP A 126 -18.15 0.08 -19.04
N HIS A 127 -18.54 0.11 -17.77
CA HIS A 127 -18.96 -1.09 -17.05
C HIS A 127 -20.18 -1.72 -17.71
N ASP A 128 -21.20 -0.94 -18.06
CA ASP A 128 -22.40 -1.45 -18.73
C ASP A 128 -22.11 -2.05 -20.11
N LYS A 129 -21.17 -1.45 -20.86
CA LYS A 129 -20.69 -1.98 -22.15
C LYS A 129 -19.89 -3.27 -22.02
N THR A 130 -19.13 -3.45 -20.93
CA THR A 130 -18.15 -4.54 -20.80
C THR A 130 -18.57 -5.68 -19.88
N LYS A 131 -19.57 -5.48 -19.00
CA LYS A 131 -19.98 -6.46 -17.98
C LYS A 131 -20.35 -7.85 -18.53
N PHE A 132 -20.79 -7.93 -19.79
CA PHE A 132 -21.17 -9.21 -20.42
C PHE A 132 -20.08 -9.84 -21.28
N VAL A 133 -18.97 -9.15 -21.54
CA VAL A 133 -17.88 -9.61 -22.42
C VAL A 133 -17.12 -10.79 -21.81
N HIS A 134 -17.14 -10.94 -20.48
CA HIS A 134 -16.37 -11.97 -19.73
C HIS A 134 -17.22 -13.11 -19.15
N THR A 135 -18.47 -13.29 -19.59
CA THR A 135 -19.44 -14.25 -19.03
C THR A 135 -19.03 -15.73 -19.08
N ASN A 136 -17.97 -16.09 -19.81
CA ASN A 136 -17.48 -17.47 -19.91
C ASN A 136 -16.48 -17.90 -18.81
N VAL A 137 -16.17 -17.06 -17.83
CA VAL A 137 -15.21 -17.39 -16.74
C VAL A 137 -15.94 -17.57 -15.40
N ASN A 138 -16.46 -18.78 -15.16
CA ASN A 138 -16.87 -19.36 -13.86
C ASN A 138 -17.32 -18.36 -12.74
N LEU A 139 -18.58 -17.94 -12.82
CA LEU A 139 -19.24 -17.01 -11.89
C LEU A 139 -19.52 -17.67 -10.51
N LYS A 140 -18.55 -17.62 -9.59
CA LYS A 140 -18.80 -17.89 -8.15
C LYS A 140 -19.13 -16.65 -7.32
N LYS A 141 -19.33 -15.47 -7.94
CA LYS A 141 -19.58 -14.20 -7.24
C LYS A 141 -20.63 -13.32 -7.96
N PHE A 142 -21.87 -13.79 -8.03
CA PHE A 142 -22.97 -13.05 -8.68
C PHE A 142 -23.29 -11.69 -8.02
N ASN A 143 -23.11 -11.54 -6.70
CA ASN A 143 -23.55 -10.32 -5.99
C ASN A 143 -22.72 -9.05 -6.26
N SER A 144 -21.57 -9.11 -6.94
CA SER A 144 -20.76 -7.92 -7.24
C SER A 144 -20.98 -7.33 -8.63
N PHE A 145 -21.71 -8.03 -9.51
CA PHE A 145 -21.89 -7.62 -10.92
C PHE A 145 -23.00 -6.57 -11.10
N ASP A 146 -23.95 -6.49 -10.17
CA ASP A 146 -25.11 -5.59 -10.29
C ASP A 146 -24.87 -4.19 -9.70
N ILE A 147 -23.72 -3.97 -9.05
CA ILE A 147 -23.42 -2.68 -8.41
C ILE A 147 -22.57 -1.84 -9.35
N ARG A 148 -23.07 -0.66 -9.71
CA ARG A 148 -22.34 0.35 -10.50
C ARG A 148 -21.00 0.70 -9.84
N PRO A 149 -19.87 0.71 -10.58
CA PRO A 149 -18.55 1.05 -10.03
C PRO A 149 -18.53 2.39 -9.28
N SER A 150 -19.24 3.41 -9.78
CA SER A 150 -19.37 4.70 -9.10
C SER A 150 -19.87 4.55 -7.65
N LYS A 151 -20.87 3.70 -7.43
CA LYS A 151 -21.45 3.43 -6.10
C LYS A 151 -20.54 2.63 -5.20
N ILE A 152 -19.72 1.75 -5.77
CA ILE A 152 -18.67 1.05 -5.01
C ILE A 152 -17.64 2.06 -4.52
N ILE A 153 -17.22 2.98 -5.38
CA ILE A 153 -16.27 4.05 -5.04
C ILE A 153 -16.85 4.95 -3.96
N ASP A 154 -18.09 5.44 -4.13
CA ASP A 154 -18.78 6.26 -3.12
C ASP A 154 -18.80 5.55 -1.76
N LYS A 155 -19.20 4.27 -1.73
CA LYS A 155 -19.26 3.48 -0.50
C LYS A 155 -17.90 3.29 0.16
N ILE A 156 -16.84 3.07 -0.62
CA ILE A 156 -15.47 2.97 -0.09
C ILE A 156 -15.02 4.31 0.49
N LEU A 157 -15.33 5.41 -0.20
CA LEU A 157 -14.96 6.76 0.20
C LEU A 157 -15.78 7.31 1.38
N MET A 158 -16.86 6.63 1.80
CA MET A 158 -17.59 6.98 3.03
C MET A 158 -16.69 6.97 4.28
N ASP A 159 -15.68 6.10 4.32
CA ASP A 159 -14.72 6.00 5.42
C ASP A 159 -13.31 6.42 4.93
N LYS A 160 -13.22 7.67 4.46
CA LYS A 160 -11.98 8.23 3.93
C LYS A 160 -10.86 8.27 4.97
N ASP A 161 -11.17 8.57 6.23
CA ASP A 161 -10.18 8.66 7.30
C ASP A 161 -9.51 7.32 7.56
N ARG A 162 -10.25 6.22 7.54
CA ARG A 162 -9.66 4.88 7.61
C ARG A 162 -8.72 4.60 6.44
N LEU A 163 -9.07 5.03 5.23
CA LEU A 163 -8.21 4.85 4.04
C LEU A 163 -6.91 5.64 4.17
N ILE A 164 -6.97 6.91 4.59
CA ILE A 164 -5.78 7.75 4.85
C ILE A 164 -4.92 7.13 5.96
N ASN A 165 -5.54 6.65 7.04
CA ASN A 165 -4.82 6.00 8.12
C ASN A 165 -4.13 4.71 7.66
N ARG A 166 -4.73 3.99 6.70
CA ARG A 166 -4.13 2.77 6.13
C ARG A 166 -2.89 3.07 5.29
N THR A 167 -2.79 4.26 4.67
CA THR A 167 -1.58 4.67 3.95
C THR A 167 -0.48 5.20 4.85
N LYS A 168 -0.73 5.34 6.15
CA LYS A 168 0.22 5.85 7.16
C LYS A 168 0.84 4.76 8.03
N ILE A 169 0.72 3.50 7.60
CA ILE A 169 1.23 2.33 8.32
C ILE A 169 2.55 1.93 7.68
N GLN A 170 3.64 1.92 8.44
CA GLN A 170 4.94 1.49 7.97
C GLN A 170 5.00 -0.04 7.87
N ARG A 171 4.76 -0.60 6.68
CA ARG A 171 4.79 -2.06 6.47
C ARG A 171 6.18 -2.61 6.15
N SER A 172 7.02 -1.76 5.57
CA SER A 172 8.35 -2.16 5.11
C SER A 172 9.42 -1.85 6.16
N GLN A 173 10.42 -2.71 6.24
CA GLN A 173 11.57 -2.52 7.13
C GLN A 173 12.53 -1.50 6.51
N TYR A 174 12.44 -0.25 6.94
CA TYR A 174 13.40 0.79 6.65
C TYR A 174 13.55 1.72 7.84
N GLN A 175 14.74 2.28 8.03
CA GLN A 175 15.00 3.28 9.04
C GLN A 175 14.80 4.68 8.46
N ILE A 176 14.17 5.56 9.22
CA ILE A 176 14.08 6.98 8.93
C ILE A 176 15.37 7.63 9.42
N ILE A 177 15.94 8.50 8.59
CA ILE A 177 17.20 9.19 8.91
C ILE A 177 16.95 10.09 10.12
N GLY A 178 17.81 9.99 11.14
CA GLY A 178 17.70 10.80 12.36
C GLY A 178 16.64 10.31 13.35
N ASP A 179 15.95 9.21 13.07
CA ASP A 179 15.08 8.55 14.03
C ASP A 179 15.92 7.59 14.89
N GLU A 180 16.04 7.92 16.18
CA GLU A 180 16.58 7.00 17.17
C GLU A 180 15.52 5.93 17.41
N ILE A 181 15.89 4.66 17.25
CA ILE A 181 14.95 3.54 17.38
C ILE A 181 14.53 3.46 18.85
N ASP A 182 13.32 3.90 19.17
CA ASP A 182 12.67 3.50 20.42
C ASP A 182 12.22 2.04 20.25
N ASP A 183 13.04 1.11 20.74
CA ASP A 183 12.78 -0.34 20.75
C ASP A 183 11.53 -0.72 21.58
N ASP A 184 10.93 0.23 22.29
CA ASP A 184 9.78 0.03 23.20
C ASP A 184 8.40 0.06 22.52
N ASP A 185 8.34 0.40 21.22
CA ASP A 185 7.10 0.56 20.45
C ASP A 185 6.75 -0.68 19.57
N ASP A 186 7.18 -1.91 19.94
CA ASP A 186 6.66 -3.18 19.35
C ASP A 186 5.25 -3.47 19.90
N ASP A 187 4.30 -2.54 19.71
CA ASP A 187 2.89 -2.80 19.93
C ASP A 187 2.36 -3.72 18.81
N GLY A 188 2.49 -5.03 19.05
CA GLY A 188 1.46 -5.98 18.61
C GLY A 188 1.17 -6.05 17.11
N GLY A 189 2.19 -6.07 16.25
CA GLY A 189 2.08 -6.65 14.90
C GLY A 189 1.28 -5.84 13.85
N GLY A 190 0.92 -4.60 14.15
CA GLY A 190 0.59 -3.60 13.13
C GLY A 190 1.84 -2.75 12.88
N GLY A 191 2.21 -2.51 11.62
CA GLY A 191 3.31 -1.58 11.33
C GLY A 191 3.12 -0.24 12.06
N GLN A 192 4.21 0.40 12.45
CA GLN A 192 4.15 1.64 13.23
C GLN A 192 3.37 2.70 12.44
N ARG A 193 2.39 3.33 13.10
CA ARG A 193 1.62 4.41 12.48
C ARG A 193 2.46 5.68 12.51
N ARG A 194 2.71 6.24 11.34
CA ARG A 194 3.54 7.43 11.17
C ARG A 194 2.79 8.44 10.31
N GLN A 195 2.63 9.67 10.80
CA GLN A 195 1.81 10.67 10.13
C GLN A 195 2.42 11.23 8.85
N ASP A 196 3.74 11.09 8.74
CA ASP A 196 4.69 11.70 7.81
C ASP A 196 5.06 10.79 6.62
N ILE A 197 4.60 9.53 6.63
CA ILE A 197 4.84 8.59 5.54
C ILE A 197 3.60 8.41 4.66
N PHE A 198 3.84 7.99 3.42
CA PHE A 198 2.80 7.49 2.52
C PHE A 198 3.17 6.11 1.97
N ASP A 199 2.37 5.10 2.31
CA ASP A 199 2.55 3.70 1.92
C ASP A 199 1.29 3.16 1.23
N ASP A 200 1.38 2.99 -0.08
CA ASP A 200 0.34 2.39 -0.92
C ASP A 200 0.72 1.00 -1.45
N ASP A 201 1.58 0.25 -0.73
CA ASP A 201 2.08 -1.07 -1.17
C ASP A 201 0.94 -2.02 -1.56
N ASP A 202 -0.19 -2.05 -0.84
CA ASP A 202 -1.35 -2.89 -1.20
C ASP A 202 -1.86 -2.60 -2.63
N PHE A 203 -1.89 -1.33 -3.04
CA PHE A 203 -2.32 -0.92 -4.38
C PHE A 203 -1.23 -1.20 -5.42
N TYR A 204 0.03 -0.91 -5.09
CA TYR A 204 1.18 -1.26 -5.93
C TYR A 204 1.24 -2.76 -6.24
N GLN A 205 1.05 -3.63 -5.25
CA GLN A 205 1.03 -5.08 -5.41
C GLN A 205 -0.13 -5.54 -6.29
N SER A 206 -1.30 -4.90 -6.19
CA SER A 206 -2.45 -5.16 -7.07
C SER A 206 -2.12 -4.85 -8.54
N LEU A 207 -1.51 -3.68 -8.80
CA LEU A 207 -1.08 -3.27 -10.13
C LEU A 207 0.00 -4.20 -10.69
N LEU A 208 1.00 -4.56 -9.88
CA LEU A 208 2.07 -5.47 -10.28
C LEU A 208 1.52 -6.85 -10.66
N ARG A 209 0.56 -7.36 -9.88
CA ARG A 209 -0.15 -8.61 -10.18
C ARG A 209 -0.88 -8.52 -11.52
N GLN A 210 -1.58 -7.42 -11.78
CA GLN A 210 -2.27 -7.19 -13.05
C GLN A 210 -1.31 -7.19 -14.26
N ILE A 211 -0.14 -6.54 -14.14
CA ILE A 211 0.89 -6.56 -15.19
C ILE A 211 1.35 -7.98 -15.49
N ILE A 212 1.59 -8.78 -14.45
CA ILE A 212 2.06 -10.16 -14.56
C ILE A 212 0.96 -11.02 -15.21
N ASP A 213 -0.27 -10.92 -14.73
CA ASP A 213 -1.43 -11.66 -15.27
C ASP A 213 -1.65 -11.32 -16.76
N ASN A 214 -1.54 -10.05 -17.16
CA ASN A 214 -1.70 -9.61 -18.55
C ASN A 214 -0.58 -10.10 -19.47
N LYS A 215 0.69 -10.00 -19.03
CA LYS A 215 1.85 -10.48 -19.81
C LYS A 215 1.82 -11.99 -20.01
N THR A 216 1.34 -12.73 -19.02
CA THR A 216 1.27 -14.19 -19.08
C THR A 216 0.07 -14.71 -19.87
N SER A 217 -1.08 -14.03 -19.79
CA SER A 217 -2.26 -14.37 -20.62
C SER A 217 -2.01 -14.16 -22.12
N ASN A 218 -1.18 -13.17 -22.48
CA ASN A 218 -0.73 -12.98 -23.86
C ASN A 218 0.39 -13.93 -24.28
N ALA A 219 1.11 -14.54 -23.34
CA ALA A 219 2.19 -15.48 -23.59
C ALA A 219 1.75 -16.96 -23.58
N SER A 220 0.53 -17.28 -23.16
CA SER A 220 0.01 -18.66 -23.11
C SER A 220 -0.17 -19.35 -24.47
N SER A 221 0.14 -18.67 -25.59
CA SER A 221 0.30 -19.27 -26.91
C SER A 221 1.72 -19.80 -27.19
N GLN A 222 2.72 -19.54 -26.32
CA GLN A 222 4.08 -20.03 -26.52
C GLN A 222 4.84 -20.25 -25.19
N ASP A 223 4.98 -21.53 -24.84
CA ASP A 223 5.96 -22.12 -23.92
C ASP A 223 5.70 -22.04 -22.39
N GLY A 224 5.60 -23.23 -21.77
CA GLY A 224 5.09 -23.49 -20.41
C GLY A 224 6.05 -23.20 -19.24
N SER A 225 7.13 -22.46 -19.46
CA SER A 225 8.19 -22.26 -18.44
C SER A 225 7.99 -21.05 -17.51
N SER A 226 7.07 -20.13 -17.83
CA SER A 226 6.87 -18.88 -17.05
C SER A 226 6.00 -19.03 -15.78
N SER A 227 5.46 -20.23 -15.53
CA SER A 227 4.57 -20.55 -14.40
C SER A 227 5.28 -20.56 -13.03
N SER A 228 6.60 -20.79 -12.98
CA SER A 228 7.30 -21.00 -11.70
C SER A 228 7.50 -19.73 -10.86
N SER A 229 7.76 -18.59 -11.51
CA SER A 229 7.89 -17.28 -10.83
C SER A 229 6.56 -16.78 -10.28
N LEU A 230 5.45 -17.14 -10.95
CA LEU A 230 4.08 -16.81 -10.59
C LEU A 230 3.62 -17.57 -9.35
N ASN A 231 3.91 -18.88 -9.30
CA ASN A 231 3.70 -19.68 -8.10
C ASN A 231 4.50 -19.12 -6.93
N LYS A 232 5.76 -18.71 -7.14
CA LYS A 232 6.57 -18.06 -6.09
C LYS A 232 5.98 -16.74 -5.60
N ILE A 233 5.47 -15.87 -6.48
CA ILE A 233 4.90 -14.57 -6.07
C ILE A 233 3.56 -14.74 -5.33
N ILE A 234 2.69 -15.64 -5.82
CA ILE A 234 1.43 -16.00 -5.15
C ILE A 234 1.71 -16.70 -3.82
N GLU A 235 2.71 -17.57 -3.78
CA GLU A 235 3.19 -18.23 -2.57
C GLU A 235 3.77 -17.21 -1.59
N ILE A 236 4.59 -16.25 -2.03
CA ILE A 236 5.10 -15.16 -1.19
C ILE A 236 3.97 -14.28 -0.64
N GLN A 237 2.91 -14.00 -1.40
CA GLN A 237 1.73 -13.28 -0.89
C GLN A 237 0.89 -14.13 0.08
N ARG A 238 0.75 -15.44 -0.16
CA ARG A 238 0.14 -16.37 0.79
C ARG A 238 0.98 -16.51 2.06
N LEU A 239 2.30 -16.52 1.92
CA LEU A 239 3.24 -16.54 3.02
C LEU A 239 3.22 -15.22 3.78
N ARG A 240 3.05 -14.05 3.13
CA ARG A 240 2.86 -12.74 3.78
C ARG A 240 1.52 -12.60 4.52
N SER A 241 0.45 -13.20 3.99
CA SER A 241 -0.86 -13.25 4.67
C SER A 241 -0.91 -14.31 5.78
N LYS A 242 -0.10 -15.36 5.68
CA LYS A 242 0.16 -16.35 6.75
C LYS A 242 1.26 -15.94 7.73
N SER A 243 2.12 -14.98 7.37
CA SER A 243 3.15 -14.40 8.24
C SER A 243 2.58 -13.32 9.15
N LYS A 244 1.28 -13.41 9.47
CA LYS A 244 0.84 -12.87 10.75
C LYS A 244 1.69 -13.57 11.81
N LYS A 245 2.44 -12.79 12.60
CA LYS A 245 3.26 -13.28 13.73
C LYS A 245 2.48 -14.39 14.43
N SER A 246 3.14 -15.49 14.76
CA SER A 246 2.56 -16.59 15.54
C SER A 246 2.06 -16.05 16.88
N ILE A 247 0.79 -15.64 16.93
CA ILE A 247 0.15 -15.17 18.16
C ILE A 247 -0.01 -16.40 19.04
N ASP A 248 0.65 -16.40 20.19
CA ASP A 248 0.54 -17.45 21.20
C ASP A 248 -0.90 -17.50 21.73
N THR A 249 -1.75 -18.30 21.09
CA THR A 249 -3.17 -18.43 21.45
C THR A 249 -3.38 -18.98 22.87
N LYS A 250 -2.37 -19.65 23.46
CA LYS A 250 -2.38 -20.06 24.88
C LYS A 250 -2.11 -18.90 25.84
N ALA A 251 -1.53 -17.80 25.38
CA ALA A 251 -1.36 -16.59 26.19
C ALA A 251 -2.71 -15.89 26.44
N SER A 252 -3.68 -16.05 25.53
CA SER A 252 -5.04 -15.55 25.76
C SER A 252 -5.78 -16.44 26.77
N LYS A 253 -6.44 -15.84 27.75
CA LYS A 253 -7.20 -16.51 28.84
C LYS A 253 -6.35 -17.28 29.88
N GLY A 254 -5.11 -16.87 30.12
CA GLY A 254 -4.35 -17.31 31.31
C GLY A 254 -3.91 -18.77 31.31
N ARG A 255 -3.79 -19.42 30.13
CA ARG A 255 -3.33 -20.83 30.03
C ARG A 255 -1.80 -20.95 30.02
N LYS A 256 -1.09 -19.83 30.09
CA LYS A 256 0.37 -19.72 30.19
C LYS A 256 0.69 -18.68 31.26
N ILE A 257 1.58 -19.03 32.19
CA ILE A 257 2.04 -18.12 33.24
C ILE A 257 2.89 -17.04 32.60
N ARG A 258 2.62 -15.78 32.93
CA ARG A 258 3.42 -14.62 32.54
C ARG A 258 3.98 -13.97 33.80
N TYR A 259 5.21 -13.48 33.70
CA TYR A 259 5.89 -12.80 34.81
C TYR A 259 5.73 -11.29 34.62
N ASP A 260 4.49 -10.81 34.64
CA ASP A 260 4.18 -9.38 34.56
C ASP A 260 3.83 -8.86 35.95
N VAL A 261 4.31 -7.67 36.29
CA VAL A 261 3.97 -7.03 37.57
C VAL A 261 2.56 -6.45 37.48
N HIS A 262 1.64 -6.95 38.30
CA HIS A 262 0.30 -6.39 38.42
C HIS A 262 0.31 -5.27 39.47
N GLU A 263 0.31 -4.01 39.04
CA GLU A 263 0.39 -2.84 39.93
C GLU A 263 -0.63 -2.86 41.08
N LYS A 264 -1.87 -3.30 40.83
CA LYS A 264 -2.92 -3.40 41.87
C LYS A 264 -2.63 -4.45 42.95
N LEU A 265 -1.75 -5.41 42.67
CA LEU A 265 -1.35 -6.47 43.60
C LEU A 265 -0.01 -6.18 44.29
N VAL A 266 0.70 -5.13 43.85
CA VAL A 266 1.92 -4.68 44.53
C VAL A 266 1.53 -4.15 45.91
N ASN A 267 2.29 -4.55 46.94
CA ASN A 267 2.05 -4.19 48.34
C ASN A 267 0.68 -4.62 48.90
N PHE A 268 0.03 -5.65 48.31
CA PHE A 268 -1.28 -6.10 48.76
C PHE A 268 -1.27 -6.59 50.22
N MET A 269 -0.20 -7.28 50.65
CA MET A 269 0.00 -7.69 52.04
C MET A 269 1.48 -7.66 52.41
N ALA A 270 1.78 -7.28 53.64
CA ALA A 270 3.11 -7.46 54.22
C ALA A 270 3.35 -8.94 54.57
N PRO A 271 4.57 -9.47 54.41
CA PRO A 271 4.89 -10.82 54.88
C PRO A 271 4.69 -10.94 56.39
N ILE A 272 3.90 -11.94 56.80
CA ILE A 272 3.71 -12.27 58.22
C ILE A 272 4.28 -13.66 58.44
N ASP A 273 5.33 -13.75 59.23
CA ASP A 273 5.83 -15.05 59.65
C ASP A 273 4.90 -15.64 60.72
N ARG A 274 4.33 -16.81 60.42
CA ARG A 274 3.49 -17.59 61.35
C ARG A 274 4.18 -18.89 61.77
N THR A 275 5.46 -19.05 61.46
CA THR A 275 6.17 -20.27 61.79
C THR A 275 6.44 -20.33 63.30
N THR A 276 6.13 -21.49 63.88
CA THR A 276 6.41 -21.78 65.30
C THR A 276 7.69 -22.58 65.48
N MET A 277 8.25 -23.10 64.39
CA MET A 277 9.50 -23.86 64.36
C MET A 277 10.65 -22.94 64.04
N GLU A 278 11.76 -23.12 64.75
CA GLU A 278 13.02 -22.45 64.46
C GLU A 278 13.63 -22.96 63.14
N ASP A 279 14.39 -22.10 62.46
CA ASP A 279 14.96 -22.41 61.14
C ASP A 279 15.96 -23.56 61.17
N GLU A 280 16.67 -23.76 62.28
CA GLU A 280 17.55 -24.92 62.49
C GLU A 280 16.75 -26.23 62.50
N ALA A 281 15.63 -26.26 63.23
CA ALA A 281 14.75 -27.43 63.29
C ALA A 281 14.10 -27.73 61.93
N LYS A 282 13.76 -26.70 61.13
CA LYS A 282 13.27 -26.88 59.75
C LYS A 282 14.35 -27.51 58.87
N ASN A 283 15.57 -27.01 58.95
CA ASN A 283 16.68 -27.50 58.14
C ASN A 283 17.02 -28.96 58.47
N ASP A 284 17.06 -29.32 59.75
CA ASP A 284 17.33 -30.70 60.17
C ASP A 284 16.19 -31.65 59.79
N LEU A 285 14.95 -31.18 59.90
CA LEU A 285 13.79 -31.91 59.37
C LEU A 285 13.99 -32.18 57.87
N PHE A 286 14.18 -31.15 57.04
CA PHE A 286 14.31 -31.29 55.58
C PHE A 286 15.52 -32.13 55.14
N LYS A 287 16.63 -32.10 55.89
CA LYS A 287 17.77 -32.99 55.67
C LYS A 287 17.43 -34.46 55.96
N SER A 288 16.60 -34.71 56.98
CA SER A 288 16.26 -36.07 57.43
C SER A 288 15.06 -36.71 56.72
N VAL A 289 14.25 -35.95 55.95
CA VAL A 289 12.99 -36.48 55.35
C VAL A 289 13.22 -37.67 54.42
N PHE A 290 14.32 -37.69 53.65
CA PHE A 290 14.56 -38.73 52.65
C PHE A 290 15.97 -39.32 52.65
N VAL A 291 16.87 -38.86 53.52
CA VAL A 291 18.25 -39.38 53.63
C VAL A 291 18.57 -39.72 55.07
N ASN A 292 18.00 -40.84 55.52
CA ASN A 292 18.56 -41.67 56.58
C ASN A 292 18.57 -43.12 56.07
N SER A 293 19.23 -43.34 54.94
CA SER A 293 19.61 -44.68 54.50
C SER A 293 20.85 -45.09 55.29
N VAL A 294 20.63 -45.65 56.48
CA VAL A 294 21.61 -46.54 57.10
C VAL A 294 21.61 -47.83 56.28
N ILE A 295 22.58 -47.96 55.37
CA ILE A 295 23.28 -49.22 55.05
C ILE A 295 24.75 -48.86 54.83
#